data_AF-A0A7J9JFJ4-F1
#
_entry.id   AF-A0A7J9JFJ4-F1
#
_cell.length_a   1.000
_cell.length_b   1.000
_cell.length_c   1.000
_cell.angle_alpha   90.00
_cell.angle_beta   90.00
_cell.angle_gamma   90.00
#
_symmetry.space_group_name_H-M   'P 1'
#
loop_
_entity.id
_entity.type
_entity.pdbx_description
1 polymer ?
#
loop_
_entity_poly.entity_id
_entity_poly.type
_entity_poly.pdbx_seq_one_letter_code
_entity_poly.pdbx_strand_id
1 'polypeptide(L)'
;MREHAVSEEEACSELKKQVENAWKDINQDLIFSEISKVVPGPVLTPILNFTRVIDFLYKNGDGYTHVGKNTKDGITSLLIDPISVSY
;
A
#
# COMPACT_ATOMS: atom_id res chain seq x y z
N MET A 1 8.86 10.91 17.26
CA MET A 1 9.95 11.76 17.79
C MET A 1 9.44 12.66 18.91
N ARG A 2 8.87 13.86 18.65
CA ARG A 2 8.56 14.88 19.68
C ARG A 2 7.71 14.38 20.86
N GLU A 3 6.66 13.62 20.58
CA GLU A 3 5.72 13.14 21.62
C GLU A 3 6.38 12.17 22.61
N HIS A 4 7.34 11.36 22.15
CA HIS A 4 8.00 10.32 22.95
C HIS A 4 9.49 10.60 23.20
N ALA A 5 10.00 11.76 22.76
CA ALA A 5 11.42 12.14 22.82
C ALA A 5 12.41 11.07 22.27
N VAL A 6 12.01 10.37 21.21
CA VAL A 6 12.79 9.30 20.55
C VAL A 6 13.49 9.77 19.27
N SER A 7 14.48 9.01 18.80
CA SER A 7 15.17 9.27 17.53
C SER A 7 14.23 9.13 16.32
N GLU A 8 14.69 9.59 15.15
CA GLU A 8 13.95 9.42 13.90
C GLU A 8 13.83 7.94 13.54
N GLU A 9 14.92 7.18 13.66
CA GLU A 9 14.98 5.75 13.36
C GLU A 9 14.02 4.94 14.25
N GLU A 10 14.00 5.25 15.56
CA GLU A 10 13.07 4.63 16.52
C GLU A 10 11.62 4.94 16.15
N ALA A 11 11.31 6.20 15.84
CA ALA A 11 9.97 6.60 15.43
C ALA A 11 9.55 5.92 14.12
N CYS A 12 10.43 5.88 13.11
CA CYS A 12 10.16 5.21 11.83
C CYS A 12 9.97 3.70 12.01
N SER A 13 10.75 3.06 12.87
CA SER A 13 10.61 1.64 13.19
C SER A 13 9.24 1.34 13.80
N GLU A 14 8.80 2.16 14.76
CA GLU A 14 7.50 1.98 15.39
C GLU A 14 6.32 2.24 14.42
N LEU A 15 6.41 3.29 13.60
CA LEU A 15 5.42 3.56 12.55
C LEU A 15 5.32 2.41 11.54
N LYS A 16 6.44 1.80 11.15
CA LYS A 16 6.43 0.61 10.29
C LYS A 16 5.68 -0.57 10.92
N LYS A 17 5.90 -0.84 12.21
CA LYS A 17 5.13 -1.88 12.93
C LYS A 17 3.63 -1.58 12.96
N GLN A 18 3.25 -0.32 13.14
CA GLN A 18 1.84 0.07 13.10
C GLN A 18 1.22 -0.17 11.72
N VAL A 19 1.95 0.16 10.64
CA VAL A 19 1.54 -0.15 9.27
C VAL A 19 1.40 -1.67 9.06
N GLU A 20 2.35 -2.47 9.53
CA GLU A 20 2.29 -3.94 9.45
C GLU A 20 1.09 -4.53 10.20
N ASN A 21 0.76 -3.97 11.38
CA ASN A 21 -0.41 -4.39 12.14
C ASN A 21 -1.71 -3.98 11.43
N ALA A 22 -1.79 -2.75 10.91
CA ALA A 22 -2.95 -2.31 10.13
C ALA A 22 -3.18 -3.20 8.88
N TRP A 23 -2.12 -3.68 8.23
CA TRP A 23 -2.24 -4.66 7.14
C TRP A 23 -2.86 -5.98 7.60
N LYS A 24 -2.55 -6.48 8.81
CA LYS A 24 -3.17 -7.68 9.38
C LYS A 24 -4.64 -7.44 9.66
N ASP A 25 -5.00 -6.27 10.20
CA ASP A 25 -6.38 -5.91 10.48
C ASP A 25 -7.21 -5.82 9.19
N ILE A 26 -6.70 -5.19 8.14
CA ILE A 26 -7.34 -5.14 6.81
C ILE A 26 -7.60 -6.56 6.28
N ASN A 27 -6.60 -7.45 6.37
CA ASN A 27 -6.76 -8.83 5.90
C ASN A 27 -7.80 -9.60 6.72
N GLN A 28 -7.79 -9.43 8.05
CA GLN A 28 -8.77 -10.04 8.93
C GLN A 28 -10.19 -9.54 8.61
N ASP A 29 -10.36 -8.24 8.41
CA ASP A 29 -11.65 -7.63 8.16
C ASP A 29 -12.25 -8.04 6.81
N LEU A 30 -11.41 -8.07 5.76
CA LEU A 30 -11.87 -8.45 4.42
C LEU A 30 -12.24 -9.93 4.32
N ILE A 31 -11.65 -10.81 5.14
CA ILE A 31 -11.87 -12.26 5.05
C ILE A 31 -12.89 -12.75 6.10
N PHE A 32 -12.79 -12.28 7.34
CA PHE A 32 -13.44 -12.92 8.49
C PHE A 32 -14.43 -12.03 9.26
N SER A 33 -14.46 -10.72 9.01
CA SER A 33 -15.32 -9.79 9.76
C SER A 33 -16.75 -9.70 9.20
N GLU A 34 -17.68 -9.22 10.03
CA GLU A 34 -19.06 -8.97 9.62
C GLU A 34 -19.15 -7.98 8.45
N ILE A 35 -18.18 -7.06 8.33
CA ILE A 35 -18.15 -6.08 7.25
C ILE A 35 -18.08 -6.74 5.86
N SER A 36 -17.35 -7.85 5.70
CA SER A 36 -17.26 -8.56 4.42
C SER A 36 -18.56 -9.30 4.04
N LYS A 37 -19.45 -9.54 5.02
CA LYS A 37 -20.77 -10.14 4.81
C LYS A 37 -21.83 -9.12 4.41
N VAL A 38 -21.74 -7.89 4.93
CA VAL A 38 -22.75 -6.85 4.70
C VAL A 38 -22.36 -5.81 3.65
N VAL A 39 -21.06 -5.60 3.41
CA VAL A 39 -20.57 -4.66 2.41
C VAL A 39 -20.16 -5.43 1.14
N PRO A 40 -20.68 -5.07 -0.05
CA PRO A 40 -20.30 -5.73 -1.29
C PRO A 40 -18.80 -5.61 -1.59
N GLY A 41 -18.19 -6.71 -2.05
CA GLY A 41 -16.78 -6.74 -2.47
C GLY A 41 -16.35 -5.62 -3.45
N PRO A 42 -17.18 -5.21 -4.43
CA PRO A 42 -16.86 -4.07 -5.30
C PRO A 42 -16.70 -2.73 -4.57
N VAL A 43 -17.28 -2.57 -3.37
CA VAL A 43 -17.10 -1.38 -2.53
C VAL A 43 -15.82 -1.49 -1.70
N LEU A 44 -15.46 -2.69 -1.23
CA LEU A 44 -14.26 -2.92 -0.43
C LEU A 44 -12.97 -2.91 -1.28
N THR A 45 -13.06 -3.36 -2.54
CA THR A 45 -11.92 -3.50 -3.44
C THR A 45 -11.18 -2.16 -3.70
N PRO A 46 -11.87 -1.04 -4.00
CA PRO A 46 -11.21 0.26 -4.14
C PRO A 46 -10.42 0.69 -2.89
N ILE A 47 -10.94 0.41 -1.69
CA ILE A 47 -10.27 0.75 -0.42
C ILE A 47 -8.95 -0.02 -0.31
N LEU A 48 -9.00 -1.34 -0.53
CA LEU A 48 -7.81 -2.18 -0.52
C LEU A 48 -6.80 -1.74 -1.59
N ASN A 49 -7.27 -1.42 -2.79
CA ASN A 49 -6.40 -0.98 -3.88
C ASN A 49 -5.77 0.40 -3.59
N PHE A 50 -6.48 1.30 -2.90
CA PHE A 50 -5.91 2.56 -2.46
C PHE A 50 -4.75 2.33 -1.49
N THR A 51 -4.93 1.48 -0.47
CA THR A 51 -3.84 1.10 0.46
C THR A 51 -2.63 0.51 -0.28
N ARG A 52 -2.87 -0.37 -1.26
CA ARG A 52 -1.80 -0.96 -2.10
C ARG A 52 -1.04 0.08 -2.93
N VAL A 53 -1.75 1.05 -3.50
CA VAL A 53 -1.12 2.12 -4.29
C VAL A 53 -0.26 3.02 -3.39
N ILE A 54 -0.71 3.35 -2.19
CA ILE A 54 0.09 4.12 -1.23
C ILE A 54 1.36 3.37 -0.85
N ASP A 55 1.27 2.07 -0.54
CA ASP A 55 2.45 1.25 -0.26
C ASP A 55 3.42 1.25 -1.45
N PHE A 56 2.91 1.00 -2.67
CA PHE A 56 3.72 1.04 -3.89
C PHE A 56 4.45 2.37 -4.10
N LEU A 57 3.75 3.50 -3.94
CA LEU A 57 4.31 4.84 -4.17
C LEU A 57 5.35 5.23 -3.13
N TYR A 58 5.19 4.80 -1.87
CA TYR A 58 6.03 5.29 -0.77
C TYR A 58 7.08 4.28 -0.25
N LYS A 59 7.07 3.05 -0.74
CA LYS A 59 8.00 1.98 -0.31
C LYS A 59 9.49 2.36 -0.39
N ASN A 60 9.86 3.21 -1.34
CA ASN A 60 11.25 3.59 -1.62
C ASN A 60 11.50 5.10 -1.51
N GLY A 61 10.70 5.81 -0.69
CA GLY A 61 10.70 7.27 -0.61
C GLY A 61 9.48 7.86 -1.32
N ASP A 62 9.47 9.16 -1.58
CA ASP A 62 8.33 9.85 -2.19
C ASP A 62 8.23 9.60 -3.71
N GLY A 63 7.71 8.44 -4.09
CA GLY A 63 7.51 8.06 -5.48
C GLY A 63 6.34 8.77 -6.19
N TYR A 64 5.56 9.60 -5.48
CA TYR A 64 4.43 10.34 -6.04
C TYR A 64 4.85 11.73 -6.53
N THR A 65 5.47 12.53 -5.67
CA THR A 65 5.96 13.87 -6.06
C THR A 65 7.32 13.78 -6.73
N HIS A 66 8.19 12.91 -6.22
CA HIS A 66 9.55 12.69 -6.72
C HIS A 66 9.62 11.35 -7.46
N VAL A 67 8.96 11.31 -8.62
CA VAL A 67 8.75 10.08 -9.40
C VAL A 67 10.08 9.40 -9.76
N GLY A 68 10.42 8.37 -8.97
CA GLY A 68 11.62 7.56 -9.11
C GLY A 68 11.48 6.46 -10.16
N LYS A 69 12.57 5.72 -10.37
CA LYS A 69 12.63 4.62 -11.34
C LYS A 69 11.53 3.57 -11.10
N ASN A 70 11.34 3.12 -9.86
CA ASN A 70 10.35 2.08 -9.53
C ASN A 70 8.92 2.49 -9.92
N THR A 71 8.51 3.73 -9.64
CA THR A 71 7.19 4.24 -10.03
C THR A 71 7.05 4.29 -11.55
N LYS A 72 8.08 4.79 -12.26
CA LYS A 72 8.06 4.85 -13.74
C LYS A 72 7.98 3.45 -14.35
N ASP A 73 8.78 2.51 -13.88
CA ASP A 73 8.83 1.14 -14.38
C ASP A 73 7.47 0.45 -14.15
N GLY A 74 6.85 0.65 -12.97
CA GLY A 74 5.52 0.11 -12.67
C GLY A 74 4.41 0.70 -13.53
N ILE A 75 4.40 2.03 -13.73
CA ILE A 75 3.43 2.70 -14.64
C ILE A 75 3.63 2.20 -16.07
N THR A 76 4.87 2.14 -16.53
CA THR A 76 5.21 1.71 -17.88
C THR A 76 4.74 0.28 -18.13
N SER A 77 5.06 -0.64 -17.22
CA SER A 77 4.67 -2.05 -17.31
C SER A 77 3.15 -2.27 -17.25
N LEU A 78 2.41 -1.41 -16.53
CA LEU A 78 0.97 -1.58 -16.33
C LEU A 78 0.11 -0.87 -17.39
N LEU A 79 0.54 0.30 -17.86
CA LEU A 79 -0.30 1.22 -18.64
C LEU A 79 0.26 1.60 -20.01
N ILE A 80 1.52 1.26 -20.30
CA ILE A 80 2.20 1.67 -21.55
C ILE A 80 2.60 0.44 -22.37
N ASP A 81 3.36 -0.48 -21.78
CA ASP A 81 3.93 -1.62 -22.48
C ASP A 81 2.93 -2.79 -22.52
N PRO A 82 2.50 -3.24 -23.71
CA PRO A 82 1.64 -4.40 -23.81
C PRO A 82 2.42 -5.68 -23.52
N ILE A 83 1.71 -6.70 -23.01
CA ILE A 83 2.28 -8.04 -22.83
C ILE A 83 2.50 -8.68 -24.21
N SER A 84 3.74 -9.00 -24.53
CA SER A 84 4.07 -9.76 -25.75
C SER A 84 3.46 -11.16 -25.69
N VAL A 85 2.68 -11.53 -26.70
CA VAL A 85 2.14 -12.89 -26.86
C VAL A 85 2.90 -13.57 -28.00
N SER A 86 3.65 -14.63 -27.71
CA SER A 86 4.23 -15.49 -28.73
C SER A 86 3.22 -16.57 -29.12
N TYR A 87 2.87 -16.62 -30.40
CA TYR A 87 2.07 -17.70 -31.00
C TYR A 87 2.97 -18.83 -31.51
#